data_AF-A0A661XXD0-F1
#
_entry.id   AF-A0A661XXD0-F1
#
_cell.length_a   1.000
_cell.length_b   1.000
_cell.length_c   1.000
_cell.angle_alpha   90.00
_cell.angle_beta   90.00
_cell.angle_gamma   90.00
#
_symmetry.space_group_name_H-M   'P 1'
#
loop_
_entity.id
_entity.type
_entity.pdbx_description
1 polymer ?
#
loop_
_entity_poly.entity_id
_entity_poly.type
_entity_poly.pdbx_seq_one_letter_code
_entity_poly.pdbx_strand_id
1 'polypeptide(L)' 'MEESFPDGFTDAVLVHDCWRSHFQTGVQTHQLCTAHLLRELIYLEERYPHRWPVRFKKFLLDGIELKKKQD' A
#
# COMPACT_ATOMS: atom_id res chain seq x y z
N MET A 1 18.34 11.99 -11.42
CA MET A 1 16.89 11.77 -11.58
C MET A 1 16.44 12.42 -12.87
N GLU A 2 16.64 13.72 -13.04
CA GLU A 2 16.37 14.44 -14.30
C GLU A 2 17.16 13.88 -15.50
N GLU A 3 18.40 13.44 -15.30
CA GLU A 3 19.21 12.83 -16.37
C GLU A 3 18.72 11.44 -16.82
N SER A 4 18.09 10.68 -15.91
CA SER A 4 17.63 9.30 -16.18
C SER A 4 16.12 9.20 -16.43
N PHE A 5 15.36 10.19 -15.96
CA PHE A 5 13.91 10.30 -16.02
C PHE A 5 13.57 11.75 -16.42
N PRO A 6 13.83 12.13 -17.68
CA PRO A 6 13.62 13.50 -18.15
C PRO A 6 12.17 13.97 -18.01
N ASP A 7 11.21 13.04 -18.12
CA ASP A 7 9.78 13.31 -17.96
C ASP A 7 9.27 13.04 -16.53
N GLY A 8 10.16 12.68 -15.61
CA GLY A 8 9.82 12.28 -14.24
C GLY A 8 8.99 10.99 -14.20
N PHE A 9 8.04 10.91 -13.27
CA PHE A 9 7.20 9.73 -13.01
C PHE A 9 5.70 10.03 -13.21
N THR A 10 5.38 10.95 -14.11
CA THR A 10 4.03 11.52 -14.32
C THR A 10 2.97 10.49 -14.70
N ASP A 11 3.36 9.34 -15.26
CA ASP A 11 2.48 8.21 -15.60
C ASP A 11 2.69 6.97 -14.71
N ALA A 12 3.36 7.12 -13.57
CA ALA A 12 3.66 6.01 -12.66
C ALA A 12 2.73 5.97 -11.44
N VAL A 13 2.47 4.76 -10.95
CA VAL A 13 1.90 4.51 -9.62
C VAL A 13 3.04 4.23 -8.65
N LEU A 14 3.28 5.11 -7.68
CA LEU A 14 4.27 4.87 -6.63
C LEU A 14 3.63 4.08 -5.49
N VAL A 15 4.05 2.82 -5.34
CA VAL A 15 3.61 1.96 -4.22
C VAL A 15 4.59 2.10 -3.06
N HIS A 16 4.13 2.56 -1.89
CA HIS A 16 5.03 2.78 -0.74
C HIS A 16 4.38 2.48 0.62
N ASP A 17 5.21 2.41 1.66
CA ASP A 17 4.91 1.98 3.03
C ASP A 17 4.35 3.09 3.94
N CYS A 18 3.69 4.10 3.36
CA CYS A 18 3.24 5.30 4.07
C CYS A 18 4.36 6.20 4.62
N TRP A 19 5.64 6.02 4.25
CA TRP A 19 6.66 6.98 4.68
C TRP A 19 6.40 8.37 4.11
N ARG A 20 6.38 9.38 4.99
CA ARG A 20 5.93 10.74 4.70
C ARG A 20 6.66 11.40 3.51
N SER A 21 7.96 11.13 3.35
CA SER A 21 8.76 11.69 2.25
C SER A 21 8.30 11.22 0.87
N HIS A 22 7.77 10.00 0.76
CA HIS A 22 7.31 9.46 -0.53
C HIS A 22 6.11 10.22 -1.10
N PHE A 23 5.26 10.82 -0.26
CA PHE A 23 4.13 11.63 -0.71
C PHE A 23 4.53 12.93 -1.42
N GLN A 24 5.81 13.32 -1.35
CA GLN A 24 6.33 14.50 -2.05
C GLN A 24 6.88 14.15 -3.43
N THR A 25 6.91 12.86 -3.80
CA THR A 25 7.41 12.43 -5.11
C THR A 25 6.35 12.72 -6.17
N GLY A 26 6.69 13.49 -7.20
CA GLY A 26 5.78 13.80 -8.31
C GLY A 26 5.53 12.57 -9.18
N VAL A 27 4.38 11.93 -8.99
CA VAL A 27 3.91 10.73 -9.71
C VAL A 27 2.45 10.90 -10.15
N GLN A 28 1.93 10.01 -11.00
CA GLN A 28 0.51 10.02 -11.36
C GLN A 28 -0.39 9.83 -10.15
N THR A 29 -0.07 8.84 -9.32
CA THR A 29 -0.80 8.55 -8.08
C THR A 29 0.07 7.76 -7.10
N HIS A 30 -0.28 7.87 -5.82
CA HIS A 30 0.32 7.12 -4.73
C HIS A 30 -0.60 5.97 -4.34
N GLN A 31 -0.01 4.79 -4.15
CA GLN A 31 -0.70 3.62 -3.63
C GLN A 31 0.00 3.17 -2.34
N LEU A 32 -0.78 2.89 -1.30
CA LEU A 32 -0.22 2.28 -0.11
C LEU A 32 0.09 0.80 -0.37
N CYS A 33 1.25 0.35 0.06
CA CYS A 33 1.69 -1.01 -0.15
C CYS A 33 0.89 -1.98 0.72
N THR A 34 -0.03 -2.73 0.11
CA THR A 34 -0.87 -3.69 0.82
C THR A 34 -0.06 -4.79 1.51
N ALA A 35 1.10 -5.20 0.95
CA ALA A 35 1.98 -6.17 1.59
C ALA A 35 2.60 -5.62 2.90
N HIS A 36 2.98 -4.34 2.93
CA HIS A 36 3.43 -3.67 4.15
C HIS A 36 2.29 -3.59 5.18
N LEU A 37 1.11 -3.14 4.75
CA LEU A 37 -0.07 -3.07 5.63
C LEU A 37 -0.42 -4.43 6.24
N LEU A 38 -0.44 -5.50 5.44
CA LEU A 38 -0.72 -6.84 5.93
C LEU A 38 0.31 -7.32 6.97
N ARG A 39 1.59 -7.02 6.76
CA ARG A 39 2.65 -7.36 7.72
C ARG A 39 2.48 -6.64 9.04
N GLU A 40 2.20 -5.34 9.01
CA GLU A 40 1.93 -4.55 10.22
C GLU A 40 0.68 -5.05 10.95
N LEU A 41 -0.37 -5.43 10.21
CA LEU A 41 -1.61 -5.94 10.81
C LEU A 41 -1.43 -7.30 11.48
N ILE A 42 -0.59 -8.18 10.92
CA ILE A 42 -0.22 -9.45 11.56
C ILE A 42 0.50 -9.17 12.88
N TYR A 43 1.50 -8.27 12.88
CA TYR A 43 2.18 -7.86 14.11
C TYR A 43 1.21 -7.32 15.16
N LEU A 44 0.28 -6.44 14.77
CA LEU A 44 -0.70 -5.85 15.68
C LEU A 44 -1.68 -6.89 16.25
N GLU A 45 -2.09 -7.87 15.44
CA GLU A 45 -2.94 -8.99 15.86
C GLU A 45 -2.24 -9.91 16.87
N GLU A 46 -0.97 -10.22 16.65
CA GLU A 46 -0.17 -11.05 17.56
C GLU A 46 0.13 -10.32 18.88
N ARG A 47 0.37 -9.01 18.82
CA ARG A 47 0.82 -8.23 19.97
C ARG A 47 -0.30 -7.75 20.88
N TYR A 48 -1.48 -7.47 20.32
CA TYR A 48 -2.58 -6.81 21.01
C TYR A 48 -3.90 -7.58 20.85
N PRO A 49 -4.64 -7.86 21.94
CA PRO A 49 -5.95 -8.51 21.88
C PRO A 49 -7.04 -7.53 21.42
N HIS A 50 -6.93 -7.05 20.19
CA HIS A 50 -7.84 -6.06 19.61
C HIS A 50 -8.45 -6.58 18.30
N ARG A 51 -9.74 -6.28 18.07
CA ARG A 51 -10.47 -6.80 16.90
C ARG A 51 -10.16 -6.04 15.61
N TRP A 52 -9.66 -4.81 15.70
CA TRP A 52 -9.43 -3.95 14.54
C TRP A 52 -8.38 -4.52 13.57
N PRO A 53 -7.17 -4.97 14.00
CA PRO A 53 -6.17 -5.53 13.09
C PRO A 53 -6.72 -6.73 12.30
N VAL A 54 -7.42 -7.64 12.99
CA VAL A 54 -8.06 -8.82 12.39
C VAL A 54 -9.07 -8.42 11.32
N ARG A 55 -9.98 -7.49 11.65
CA ARG A 55 -11.02 -7.02 10.73
C ARG A 55 -10.43 -6.30 9.53
N PHE A 56 -9.43 -5.45 9.73
CA PHE A 56 -8.83 -4.68 8.65
C PHE A 56 -7.96 -5.56 7.74
N LYS A 57 -7.21 -6.53 8.31
CA LYS A 57 -6.49 -7.57 7.55
C LYS A 57 -7.46 -8.33 6.65
N LYS A 58 -8.59 -8.78 7.20
CA LYS A 58 -9.64 -9.46 6.44
C LYS A 58 -10.20 -8.59 5.30
N PHE A 59 -10.51 -7.32 5.58
CA PHE A 59 -11.01 -6.39 4.57
C PHE A 59 -10.04 -6.25 3.37
N LEU A 60 -8.74 -6.11 3.62
CA LEU A 60 -7.73 -6.03 2.56
C LEU A 60 -7.66 -7.32 1.71
N LEU A 61 -7.69 -8.49 2.37
CA LEU A 61 -7.66 -9.79 1.68
C LEU A 61 -8.93 -10.02 0.84
N ASP A 62 -10.09 -9.68 1.38
CA ASP A 62 -11.37 -9.78 0.67
C ASP A 62 -11.38 -8.87 -0.58
N GLY A 63 -10.80 -7.67 -0.49
CA GLY A 63 -10.64 -6.77 -1.64
C GLY A 63 -9.70 -7.31 -2.73
N ILE A 64 -8.57 -7.90 -2.35
CA ILE A 64 -7.66 -8.57 -3.29
C ILE A 64 -8.38 -9.72 -4.00
N GLU A 65 -9.10 -10.54 -3.26
CA GLU A 65 -9.84 -11.68 -3.82
C GLU A 65 -10.98 -11.23 -4.74
N LEU A 66 -11.67 -10.14 -4.40
CA LEU A 66 -12.70 -9.57 -5.28
C LEU A 66 -12.09 -9.09 -6.60
N LYS A 67 -10.95 -8.40 -6.56
CA LYS A 67 -10.26 -7.94 -7.77
C LYS A 67 -9.91 -9.11 -8.70
N LYS A 68 -9.37 -10.21 -8.16
CA LYS A 68 -9.02 -11.41 -8.93
C LYS A 68 -10.20 -12.05 -9.66
N LYS A 69 -11.43 -11.82 -9.19
CA LYS A 69 -12.66 -12.36 -9.80
C LYS A 69 -13.23 -11.45 -10.90
N GLN A 70 -12.77 -10.20 -10.95
CA GLN A 70 -13.21 -9.20 -11.94
C GLN A 70 -12.26 -9.10 -13.14
N ASP A 71 -11.03 -9.58 -12.98
CA ASP A 71 -10.04 -9.74 -14.05
C ASP A 71 -10.25 -11.09 -14.78
#